data_AF-A0A1R3RC73-F1
#
_entry.id   AF-A0A1R3RC73-F1
#
_cell.length_a   1.000
_cell.length_b   1.000
_cell.length_c   1.000
_cell.angle_alpha   90.00
_cell.angle_beta   90.00
_cell.angle_gamma   90.00
#
_symmetry.space_group_name_H-M   'P 1'
#
loop_
_entity.id
_entity.type
_entity.pdbx_description
1 polymer ?
#
loop_
_entity_poly.entity_id
_entity_poly.type
_entity_poly.pdbx_seq_one_letter_code
_entity_poly.pdbx_strand_id
1 'polypeptide(L)'
;MRARLLSVALAAFGVFLLGWAALLYPWRSPGGNVAVCADCLGYVRDVEAMFRENGRAWTNHQFYRYALDRSCRGQLLLSGHCPQYRRKFLEKPGRYMPQLDRPYEACRGIRACK
;
A
#
# COMPACT_ATOMS: atom_id res chain seq x y z
N MET A 1 21.05 45.97 19.30
CA MET A 1 19.77 45.20 19.30
C MET A 1 19.40 44.60 17.94
N ARG A 2 19.57 45.33 16.82
CA ARG A 2 19.29 44.82 15.45
C ARG A 2 20.05 43.54 15.06
N ALA A 3 21.32 43.41 15.46
CA ALA A 3 22.12 42.22 15.15
C ALA A 3 21.57 40.94 15.81
N ARG A 4 21.07 41.02 17.05
CA ARG A 4 20.48 39.88 17.76
C ARG A 4 19.14 39.44 17.16
N LEU A 5 18.34 40.39 16.67
CA LEU A 5 17.09 40.10 15.96
C LEU A 5 17.31 39.36 14.64
N LEU A 6 18.36 39.74 13.89
CA LEU A 6 18.74 39.05 12.65
C LEU A 6 19.20 37.61 12.89
N SER A 7 19.96 37.37 13.98
CA SER A 7 20.40 36.03 14.35
C SER A 7 19.23 35.11 14.74
N VAL A 8 18.24 35.64 15.47
CA VAL A 8 17.06 34.89 15.89
C VAL A 8 16.16 34.57 14.70
N ALA A 9 15.99 35.51 13.75
CA ALA A 9 15.23 35.28 12.54
C ALA A 9 15.85 34.19 11.65
N LEU A 10 17.18 34.18 11.49
CA LEU A 10 17.90 33.14 10.74
C LEU A 10 17.78 31.76 11.39
N ALA A 11 17.87 31.69 12.72
CA ALA A 11 17.70 30.42 13.45
C ALA A 11 16.28 29.86 13.29
N ALA A 12 15.25 30.71 13.43
CA ALA A 12 13.86 30.31 13.24
C ALA A 12 13.59 29.81 11.82
N PHE A 13 14.15 30.49 10.81
CA PHE A 13 14.01 30.07 9.41
C PHE A 13 14.73 28.74 9.13
N GLY A 14 15.90 28.52 9.72
CA GLY A 14 16.63 27.26 9.63
C GLY A 14 15.86 26.08 10.22
N VAL A 15 15.26 26.25 11.40
CA VAL A 15 14.42 25.22 12.03
C VAL A 15 13.16 24.95 11.21
N PHE A 16 12.55 25.99 10.65
CA PHE A 16 11.37 25.86 9.78
C PHE A 16 11.69 25.05 8.52
N LEU A 17 12.82 25.33 7.87
CA LEU A 17 13.27 24.58 6.69
C LEU A 17 13.61 23.12 7.02
N LEU A 18 14.24 22.84 8.16
CA LEU A 18 14.53 21.48 8.60
C LEU A 18 13.24 20.69 8.95
N GLY A 19 12.27 21.34 9.59
CA GLY A 19 10.96 20.73 9.88
C GLY A 19 10.17 20.42 8.61
N TRP A 20 10.17 21.34 7.64
CA TRP A 20 9.56 21.11 6.33
C TRP A 20 10.27 20.02 5.53
N ALA A 21 11.60 19.99 5.55
CA ALA A 21 12.37 18.92 4.90
C ALA A 21 12.07 17.56 5.53
N ALA A 22 11.87 17.46 6.84
CA ALA A 22 11.47 16.22 7.50
C ALA A 22 10.03 15.78 7.15
N LEU A 23 9.11 16.74 7.01
CA LEU A 23 7.72 16.48 6.58
C LEU A 23 7.61 16.09 5.11
N LEU A 24 8.45 16.68 4.26
CA LEU A 24 8.50 16.42 2.82
C LEU A 24 9.45 15.28 2.46
N TYR A 25 10.27 14.79 3.39
CA TYR A 25 11.14 13.64 3.14
C TYR A 25 10.23 12.44 2.92
N PRO A 26 10.18 11.88 1.70
CA PRO A 26 9.46 10.65 1.49
C PRO A 26 10.16 9.63 2.37
N TRP A 27 9.44 9.09 3.35
CA TRP A 27 9.91 8.04 4.24
C TRP A 27 10.08 6.75 3.43
N ARG A 28 11.03 6.76 2.49
CA ARG A 28 11.34 5.64 1.61
C ARG A 28 12.39 4.81 2.32
N SER A 29 11.96 4.23 3.43
CA SER A 29 12.75 3.23 4.14
C SER A 29 13.09 2.12 3.14
N PRO A 30 14.36 1.66 3.05
CA PRO A 30 14.73 0.53 2.19
C PRO A 30 13.91 -0.74 2.49
N GLY A 31 13.44 -0.88 3.74
CA GLY A 31 12.51 -1.94 4.16
C GLY A 31 11.07 -1.76 3.66
N GLY A 32 10.71 -0.58 3.13
CA GLY A 32 9.38 -0.29 2.60
C GLY A 32 8.99 -1.21 1.43
N ASN A 33 9.94 -1.62 0.58
CA ASN A 33 9.63 -2.57 -0.49
C ASN A 33 9.31 -3.98 0.05
N VAL A 34 9.96 -4.40 1.14
CA VAL A 34 9.71 -5.70 1.77
C VAL A 34 8.37 -5.67 2.50
N ALA A 35 8.07 -4.60 3.23
CA ALA A 35 6.80 -4.40 3.90
C ALA A 35 5.63 -4.35 2.89
N VAL A 36 5.79 -3.61 1.78
CA VAL A 36 4.80 -3.54 0.69
C VAL A 36 4.54 -4.93 0.09
N CYS A 37 5.59 -5.70 -0.21
CA CYS A 37 5.42 -7.04 -0.75
C CYS A 37 4.73 -7.98 0.27
N ALA A 38 5.17 -7.98 1.53
CA ALA A 38 4.56 -8.79 2.59
C ALA A 38 3.08 -8.45 2.81
N ASP A 39 2.74 -7.16 2.84
CA ASP A 39 1.37 -6.65 2.93
C ASP A 39 0.51 -7.14 1.76
N CYS A 40 1.04 -7.08 0.54
CA CYS A 40 0.33 -7.59 -0.63
C CYS A 40 0.11 -9.11 -0.54
N LEU A 41 1.12 -9.88 -0.11
CA LEU A 41 1.01 -11.33 0.03
C LEU A 41 -0.07 -11.70 1.06
N GLY A 42 -0.12 -11.00 2.20
CA GLY A 42 -1.18 -11.16 3.19
C GLY A 42 -2.55 -10.83 2.63
N TYR A 43 -2.68 -9.70 1.93
CA TYR A 43 -3.91 -9.27 1.29
C TYR A 43 -4.44 -10.30 0.27
N VAL A 44 -3.58 -10.81 -0.61
CA VAL A 44 -3.98 -11.82 -1.61
C VAL A 44 -4.39 -13.13 -0.94
N ARG A 45 -3.71 -13.56 0.13
CA ARG A 45 -4.10 -14.74 0.91
C ARG A 45 -5.47 -14.59 1.55
N ASP A 46 -5.79 -13.42 2.10
CA ASP A 46 -7.12 -13.16 2.66
C ASP A 46 -8.22 -13.22 1.59
N VAL A 47 -7.94 -12.69 0.40
CA VAL A 47 -8.85 -12.79 -0.76
C VAL A 47 -9.01 -14.24 -1.21
N GLU A 48 -7.91 -14.99 -1.35
CA GLU A 48 -7.91 -16.40 -1.71
C GLU A 48 -8.71 -17.24 -0.70
N ALA A 49 -8.55 -16.98 0.60
CA ALA A 49 -9.30 -17.63 1.66
C ALA A 49 -10.82 -17.44 1.48
N MET A 50 -11.26 -16.22 1.16
CA MET A 50 -12.68 -15.96 0.86
C MET A 50 -13.18 -16.76 -0.35
N PHE A 51 -12.37 -16.93 -1.39
CA PHE A 51 -12.71 -17.79 -2.54
C PHE A 51 -12.79 -19.26 -2.13
N ARG A 52 -11.88 -19.74 -1.29
CA ARG A 52 -11.91 -21.12 -0.79
C ARG A 52 -13.16 -21.39 0.06
N GLU A 53 -13.55 -20.45 0.92
CA GLU A 53 -14.72 -20.55 1.77
C GLU A 53 -16.03 -20.48 0.98
N ASN A 54 -16.08 -19.69 -0.09
CA ASN A 54 -17.29 -19.48 -0.89
C ASN A 54 -17.35 -20.39 -2.14
N GLY A 55 -16.88 -21.64 -2.02
CA GLY A 55 -17.05 -22.65 -3.07
C GLY A 55 -16.27 -22.39 -4.36
N ARG A 56 -15.16 -21.63 -4.29
CA ARG A 56 -14.25 -21.39 -5.43
C ARG A 56 -14.94 -20.70 -6.61
N ALA A 57 -15.59 -19.57 -6.34
CA ALA A 57 -16.31 -18.74 -7.32
C ALA A 57 -15.39 -18.01 -8.34
N TRP A 58 -14.45 -18.74 -8.96
CA TRP A 58 -13.37 -18.26 -9.84
C TRP A 58 -13.82 -17.59 -11.14
N THR A 59 -15.11 -17.64 -11.47
CA THR A 59 -15.69 -16.97 -12.64
C THR A 59 -16.52 -15.74 -12.25
N ASN A 60 -16.70 -15.47 -10.95
CA ASN A 60 -17.57 -14.43 -10.46
C ASN A 60 -16.79 -13.13 -10.19
N HIS A 61 -16.77 -12.23 -11.17
CA HIS A 61 -16.11 -10.93 -11.04
C HIS A 61 -16.71 -10.03 -9.95
N GLN A 62 -18.00 -10.16 -9.64
CA GLN A 62 -18.62 -9.40 -8.55
C GLN A 62 -18.10 -9.89 -7.21
N PHE A 63 -18.00 -11.21 -7.04
CA PHE A 63 -17.40 -11.80 -5.85
C PHE A 63 -15.92 -11.41 -5.71
N TYR A 64 -15.16 -11.38 -6.81
CA TYR A 64 -13.77 -10.90 -6.79
C TYR A 64 -13.66 -9.47 -6.26
N ARG A 65 -14.47 -8.55 -6.79
CA ARG A 65 -14.50 -7.16 -6.32
C ARG A 65 -14.89 -7.07 -4.84
N TYR A 66 -15.91 -7.81 -4.43
CA TYR A 66 -16.32 -7.88 -3.03
C TYR A 66 -15.20 -8.41 -2.12
N ALA A 67 -14.51 -9.47 -2.52
CA ALA A 67 -13.42 -10.05 -1.74
C ALA A 67 -12.25 -9.07 -1.59
N LEU A 68 -11.85 -8.39 -2.67
CA LEU A 68 -10.86 -7.32 -2.62
C LEU A 68 -11.27 -6.19 -1.64
N ASP A 69 -12.54 -5.77 -1.70
CA ASP A 69 -13.06 -4.71 -0.84
C ASP A 69 -13.06 -5.14 0.63
N ARG A 70 -13.49 -6.37 0.92
CA ARG A 70 -13.62 -6.89 2.29
C ARG A 70 -12.31 -7.29 2.95
N SER A 71 -11.30 -7.70 2.17
CA SER A 71 -9.94 -7.92 2.68
C SER A 71 -9.22 -6.61 2.99
N CYS A 72 -9.78 -5.46 2.60
CA CYS A 72 -9.22 -4.15 2.87
C CYS A 72 -9.56 -3.63 4.27
N ARG A 73 -8.83 -4.09 5.29
CA ARG A 73 -9.14 -3.78 6.70
C ARG A 73 -7.90 -3.71 7.59
N GLY A 74 -8.10 -3.21 8.81
CA GLY A 74 -7.07 -3.18 9.86
C GLY A 74 -5.81 -2.41 9.43
N GLN A 75 -4.64 -2.96 9.76
CA GLN A 75 -3.35 -2.32 9.51
C GLN A 75 -3.06 -2.09 8.02
N LEU A 76 -3.58 -2.96 7.15
CA LEU A 76 -3.42 -2.85 5.69
C LEU A 76 -4.19 -1.66 5.10
N LEU A 77 -5.32 -1.30 5.73
CA LEU A 77 -6.07 -0.10 5.40
C LEU A 77 -5.36 1.16 5.94
N LEU A 78 -4.89 1.11 7.19
CA LEU A 78 -4.21 2.22 7.84
C LEU A 78 -2.88 2.60 7.18
N SER A 79 -2.14 1.62 6.65
CA SER A 79 -0.90 1.86 5.90
C SER A 79 -1.12 2.52 4.53
N GLY A 80 -2.36 2.60 4.05
CA GLY A 80 -2.69 3.15 2.72
C GLY A 80 -2.31 2.24 1.55
N HIS A 81 -1.69 1.09 1.82
CA HIS A 81 -1.32 0.10 0.80
C HIS A 81 -2.54 -0.60 0.20
N CYS A 82 -3.54 -0.93 1.02
CA CYS A 82 -4.69 -1.66 0.54
C CYS A 82 -5.48 -0.97 -0.59
N PRO A 83 -5.89 0.31 -0.47
CA PRO A 83 -6.59 1.00 -1.55
C PRO A 83 -5.81 0.99 -2.87
N GLN A 84 -4.48 1.01 -2.80
CA GLN A 84 -3.61 0.91 -3.96
C GLN A 84 -3.62 -0.48 -4.59
N TYR A 85 -3.50 -1.55 -3.78
CA TYR A 85 -3.57 -2.93 -4.27
C TYR A 85 -4.91 -3.22 -4.91
N ARG A 86 -5.99 -2.90 -4.20
CA ARG A 86 -7.38 -3.03 -4.68
C ARG A 86 -7.54 -2.40 -6.07
N ARG A 87 -7.12 -1.15 -6.23
CA ARG A 87 -7.22 -0.43 -7.51
C ARG A 87 -6.49 -1.17 -8.63
N LYS A 88 -5.24 -1.58 -8.39
CA LYS A 88 -4.41 -2.28 -9.37
C LYS A 88 -4.98 -3.66 -9.74
N PHE A 89 -5.50 -4.40 -8.77
CA PHE A 89 -6.14 -5.69 -9.01
C PHE A 89 -7.44 -5.56 -9.83
N LEU A 90 -8.19 -4.47 -9.62
CA LEU A 90 -9.40 -4.17 -10.39
C LEU A 90 -9.14 -3.64 -11.81
N GLU A 91 -7.91 -3.21 -12.15
CA GLU A 91 -7.59 -2.75 -13.51
C GLU A 91 -7.69 -3.89 -14.54
N LYS A 92 -7.29 -5.11 -14.16
CA LYS A 92 -7.28 -6.29 -15.05
C LYS A 92 -7.75 -7.55 -14.31
N PRO A 93 -9.04 -7.63 -13.92
CA PRO A 93 -9.55 -8.72 -13.10
C PRO A 93 -9.37 -10.09 -13.77
N GLY A 94 -9.57 -10.19 -15.09
CA GLY A 94 -9.34 -11.44 -15.84
C GLY A 94 -7.88 -11.92 -15.84
N ARG A 95 -6.92 -11.04 -15.54
CA ARG A 95 -5.50 -11.42 -15.40
C ARG A 95 -5.17 -11.87 -13.97
N TYR A 96 -5.67 -11.14 -12.97
CA TYR A 96 -5.20 -11.31 -11.59
C TYR A 96 -6.08 -12.25 -10.75
N MET A 97 -7.38 -12.34 -11.05
CA MET A 97 -8.27 -13.29 -10.35
C MET A 97 -7.81 -14.75 -10.51
N PRO A 98 -7.35 -15.22 -11.69
CA PRO A 98 -6.81 -16.57 -11.83
C PRO A 98 -5.45 -16.80 -11.14
N GLN A 99 -4.81 -15.76 -10.61
CA GLN A 99 -3.49 -15.83 -9.97
C GLN A 99 -3.57 -15.78 -8.45
N LEU A 100 -4.77 -15.76 -7.86
CA LEU A 100 -4.93 -15.67 -6.40
C LEU A 100 -4.33 -16.89 -5.67
N ASP A 101 -4.29 -18.06 -6.33
CA ASP A 101 -3.61 -19.27 -5.85
C ASP A 101 -2.07 -19.17 -5.90
N ARG A 102 -1.55 -18.12 -6.54
CA ARG A 102 -0.12 -17.79 -6.63
C ARG A 102 0.13 -16.38 -6.11
N PRO A 103 0.06 -16.16 -4.78
CA PRO A 103 0.09 -14.81 -4.20
C PRO A 103 1.29 -13.97 -4.63
N TYR A 104 2.47 -14.60 -4.75
CA TYR A 104 3.68 -13.90 -5.20
C TYR A 104 3.58 -13.43 -6.66
N GLU A 105 3.06 -14.27 -7.57
CA GLU A 105 2.88 -13.88 -8.98
C GLU A 105 1.85 -12.74 -9.11
N ALA A 106 0.74 -12.83 -8.38
CA ALA A 106 -0.28 -11.78 -8.35
C ALA A 106 0.30 -10.44 -7.86
N CYS A 107 1.04 -10.46 -6.74
CA CYS A 107 1.68 -9.28 -6.17
C CYS A 107 2.80 -8.71 -7.04
N ARG A 108 3.54 -9.56 -7.75
CA ARG A 108 4.51 -9.12 -8.76
C ARG A 108 3.80 -8.48 -9.95
N GLY A 109 2.66 -9.03 -10.38
CA GLY A 109 1.83 -8.49 -11.46
C GLY A 109 1.37 -7.05 -11.25
N ILE A 110 1.11 -6.65 -10.01
CA ILE A 110 0.75 -5.28 -9.64
C ILE A 110 1.95 -4.42 -9.18
N ARG A 111 3.18 -4.92 -9.32
CA ARG A 111 4.43 -4.28 -8.91
C ARG A 111 4.51 -3.98 -7.40
N ALA A 112 3.90 -4.83 -6.57
CA ALA A 112 4.07 -4.78 -5.12
C ALA A 112 5.29 -5.59 -4.66
N CYS A 113 5.52 -6.74 -5.30
CA CYS A 113 6.75 -7.53 -5.18
C CYS A 113 7.65 -7.32 -6.41
N LYS A 114 8.96 -7.47 -6.24
CA LYS A 114 9.94 -7.46 -7.34
C LYS A 114 10.34 -8.88 -7.69
#